data_AF-A0A293N2S2-F1
#
_entry.id   AF-A0A293N2S2-F1
#
_cell.length_a   1.000
_cell.length_b   1.000
_cell.length_c   1.000
_cell.angle_alpha   90.00
_cell.angle_beta   90.00
_cell.angle_gamma   90.00
#
_symmetry.space_group_name_H-M   'P 1'
#
loop_
_entity.id
_entity.type
_entity.pdbx_description
1 polymer ?
#
loop_
_entity_poly.entity_id
_entity_poly.type
_entity_poly.pdbx_seq_one_letter_code
_entity_poly.pdbx_strand_id
1 'polypeptide(L)'
;MPHHRKEVESAVHLLAFFAPRKLGEYLWFESCHIDLLDSSSLSNVAVMGFIEVKAKEGGLPSSVKKKASILHLGRGEYSGPSYSGSLLKQANQRIRMLDEGEALLAVLGSILSDVEYVAHTWVALVGCARKADVKAFQKLKQLSSCDLTLLKHYEKLMGDLRIKK
;
A
#
# COMPACT_ATOMS: atom_id res chain seq x y z
N MET A 1 4.76 -26.43 6.56
CA MET A 1 3.82 -25.52 7.26
C MET A 1 4.51 -24.40 8.07
N PRO A 2 5.58 -24.62 8.86
CA PRO A 2 6.22 -23.53 9.63
C PRO A 2 6.95 -22.48 8.77
N HIS A 3 7.55 -22.89 7.65
CA HIS A 3 8.33 -22.00 6.78
C HIS A 3 7.48 -20.93 6.08
N HIS A 4 6.27 -21.27 5.62
CA HIS A 4 5.35 -20.31 5.00
C HIS A 4 4.86 -19.25 6.00
N ARG A 5 4.77 -19.55 7.29
CA ARG A 5 4.37 -18.56 8.30
C ARG A 5 5.39 -17.43 8.41
N LYS A 6 6.69 -17.74 8.43
CA LYS A 6 7.76 -16.73 8.52
C LYS A 6 7.88 -15.87 7.26
N GLU A 7 7.77 -16.48 6.09
CA GLU A 7 7.79 -15.77 4.81
C GLU A 7 6.61 -14.82 4.68
N VAL A 8 5.42 -15.25 5.12
CA VAL A 8 4.24 -14.40 5.02
C VAL A 8 4.17 -13.35 6.14
N GLU A 9 4.63 -13.64 7.36
CA GLU A 9 4.87 -12.59 8.36
C GLU A 9 5.84 -11.54 7.81
N SER A 10 6.90 -11.95 7.13
CA SER A 10 7.85 -11.03 6.50
C SER A 10 7.18 -10.19 5.41
N ALA A 11 6.30 -10.78 4.59
CA ALA A 11 5.53 -10.06 3.57
C ALA A 11 4.56 -9.04 4.19
N VAL A 12 3.85 -9.41 5.27
CA VAL A 12 2.94 -8.50 5.99
C VAL A 12 3.72 -7.35 6.62
N HIS A 13 4.87 -7.62 7.23
CA HIS A 13 5.76 -6.59 7.76
C HIS A 13 6.27 -5.64 6.67
N LEU A 14 6.72 -6.19 5.54
CA LEU A 14 7.18 -5.40 4.39
C LEU A 14 6.07 -4.51 3.83
N LEU A 15 4.85 -5.04 3.66
CA LEU A 15 3.70 -4.25 3.22
C LEU A 15 3.32 -3.17 4.23
N ALA A 16 3.42 -3.46 5.52
CA ALA A 16 3.16 -2.49 6.58
C ALA A 16 4.15 -1.30 6.55
N PHE A 17 5.42 -1.51 6.17
CA PHE A 17 6.38 -0.41 6.00
C PHE A 17 5.89 0.65 5.00
N PHE A 18 5.15 0.24 3.97
CA PHE A 18 4.68 1.12 2.91
C PHE A 18 3.27 1.68 3.11
N ALA A 19 2.61 1.34 4.23
CA ALA A 19 1.33 1.94 4.57
C ALA A 19 1.50 3.45 4.85
N PRO A 20 0.67 4.34 4.26
CA PRO A 20 0.75 5.78 4.52
C PRO A 20 0.47 6.09 6.01
N ARG A 21 1.26 7.00 6.61
CA ARG A 21 1.18 7.34 8.05
C ARG A 21 1.21 8.84 8.27
N LYS A 22 0.52 9.35 9.30
CA LYS A 22 0.86 10.65 9.86
C LYS A 22 2.07 10.53 10.78
N LEU A 23 2.87 11.61 10.85
CA LEU A 23 4.00 11.69 11.78
C LEU A 23 3.49 11.49 13.22
N GLY A 24 4.01 10.48 13.92
CA GLY A 24 3.62 10.13 15.29
C GLY A 24 2.45 9.15 15.43
N GLU A 25 1.86 8.67 14.33
CA GLU A 25 0.89 7.57 14.37
C GLU A 25 1.62 6.22 14.38
N TYR A 26 1.30 5.39 15.36
CA TYR A 26 1.68 3.98 15.36
C TYR A 26 0.72 3.24 14.45
N LEU A 27 1.23 2.81 13.29
CA LEU A 27 0.48 1.89 12.45
C LEU A 27 0.54 0.50 13.08
N TRP A 28 -0.61 0.05 13.56
CA TRP A 28 -0.75 -1.32 14.02
C TRP A 28 -0.81 -2.20 12.78
N PHE A 29 0.15 -3.13 12.67
CA PHE A 29 0.09 -4.24 11.75
C PHE A 29 -0.11 -5.48 12.60
N GLU A 30 -0.95 -6.39 12.13
CA GLU A 30 -1.15 -7.67 12.80
C GLU A 30 -0.62 -8.77 11.87
N SER A 31 0.52 -9.35 12.26
CA SER A 31 1.21 -10.35 11.43
C SER A 31 0.42 -11.66 11.31
N CYS A 32 -0.42 -11.95 12.31
CA CYS A 32 -1.13 -13.22 12.43
C CYS A 32 -2.39 -13.09 13.31
N HIS A 33 -3.50 -12.69 12.72
CA HIS A 33 -4.83 -12.75 13.34
C HIS A 33 -5.44 -14.14 13.18
N ILE A 34 -6.02 -14.68 14.25
CA ILE A 34 -6.50 -16.08 14.32
C ILE A 34 -8.02 -16.15 14.53
N ASP A 35 -8.62 -15.06 15.04
CA ASP A 35 -10.05 -14.96 15.35
C ASP A 35 -10.88 -14.43 14.17
N LEU A 36 -12.21 -14.43 14.31
CA LEU A 36 -13.12 -13.90 13.29
C LEU A 36 -12.96 -12.38 13.14
N LEU A 37 -12.72 -11.94 11.90
CA LEU A 37 -12.57 -10.52 11.59
C LEU A 37 -13.89 -9.75 11.68
N ASP A 38 -13.89 -8.68 12.48
CA ASP A 38 -14.99 -7.73 12.61
C ASP A 38 -14.55 -6.27 12.34
N SER A 39 -15.49 -5.33 12.37
CA SER A 39 -15.18 -3.93 12.09
C SER A 39 -14.31 -3.25 13.14
N SER A 40 -14.32 -3.74 14.39
CA SER A 40 -13.48 -3.25 15.48
C SER A 40 -12.02 -3.61 15.26
N SER A 41 -11.78 -4.82 14.75
CA SER A 41 -10.46 -5.38 14.43
C SER A 41 -9.67 -4.55 13.40
N LEU A 42 -10.37 -3.71 12.62
CA LEU A 42 -9.80 -2.92 11.52
C LEU A 42 -9.64 -1.44 11.87
N SER A 43 -10.08 -1.02 13.05
CA SER A 43 -10.14 0.41 13.41
C SER A 43 -8.77 1.11 13.42
N ASN A 44 -7.68 0.34 13.56
CA ASN A 44 -6.31 0.85 13.66
C ASN A 44 -5.28 0.10 12.79
N VAL A 45 -5.72 -0.77 11.86
CA VAL A 45 -4.82 -1.67 11.10
C VAL A 45 -4.91 -1.41 9.60
N ALA A 46 -3.78 -1.05 8.97
CA ALA A 46 -3.73 -0.89 7.50
C ALA A 46 -3.45 -2.20 6.74
N VAL A 47 -2.69 -3.12 7.36
CA VAL A 47 -2.30 -4.41 6.78
C VAL A 47 -2.41 -5.49 7.84
N MET A 48 -3.13 -6.58 7.50
CA MET A 48 -3.35 -7.70 8.40
C MET A 48 -3.10 -9.04 7.71
N GLY A 49 -2.30 -9.90 8.34
CA GLY A 49 -2.20 -11.32 8.02
C GLY A 49 -3.25 -12.10 8.79
N PHE A 50 -4.06 -12.92 8.10
CA PHE A 50 -5.20 -13.61 8.69
C PHE A 50 -5.15 -15.13 8.46
N ILE A 51 -5.31 -15.93 9.52
CA ILE A 51 -5.50 -17.38 9.50
C ILE A 51 -6.90 -17.71 10.00
N GLU A 52 -7.78 -18.17 9.12
CA GLU A 52 -9.09 -18.67 9.52
C GLU A 52 -8.96 -20.05 10.20
N VAL A 53 -9.14 -20.12 11.52
CA VAL A 53 -9.06 -21.40 12.27
C VAL A 53 -10.42 -22.11 12.37
N LYS A 54 -11.53 -21.39 12.24
CA LYS A 54 -12.87 -21.96 12.15
C LYS A 54 -13.47 -21.65 10.79
N ALA A 55 -13.44 -22.63 9.89
CA ALA A 55 -14.05 -22.54 8.58
C ALA A 55 -15.53 -22.16 8.71
N LYS A 56 -15.88 -20.90 8.46
CA LYS A 56 -17.21 -20.59 7.95
C LYS A 56 -17.08 -20.53 6.43
N GLU A 57 -17.93 -21.27 5.72
CA GLU A 57 -17.93 -21.28 4.25
C GLU A 57 -18.16 -19.91 3.59
N GLY A 58 -18.45 -18.86 4.37
CA GLY A 58 -18.53 -17.50 3.89
C GLY A 58 -17.20 -16.77 4.10
N GLY A 59 -16.48 -16.49 3.00
CA GLY A 59 -15.28 -15.65 3.04
C GLY A 59 -15.52 -14.24 3.63
N LEU A 60 -14.45 -13.44 3.71
CA LEU A 60 -14.45 -12.16 4.42
C LEU A 60 -15.66 -11.25 4.09
N PRO A 61 -16.34 -10.67 5.10
CA PRO A 61 -17.44 -9.74 4.89
C PRO A 61 -17.04 -8.56 4.00
N SER A 62 -17.96 -8.09 3.15
CA SER A 62 -17.69 -6.97 2.24
C SER A 62 -17.34 -5.66 2.96
N SER A 63 -17.86 -5.46 4.18
CA SER A 63 -17.52 -4.34 5.06
C SER A 63 -16.06 -4.35 5.52
N VAL A 64 -15.47 -5.54 5.65
CA VAL A 64 -14.07 -5.77 6.05
C VAL A 64 -13.15 -5.55 4.84
N LYS A 65 -13.47 -6.16 3.69
CA LYS A 65 -12.70 -6.01 2.44
C LYS A 65 -12.58 -4.56 1.93
N LYS A 66 -13.50 -3.68 2.33
CA LYS A 66 -13.48 -2.25 1.96
C LYS A 66 -12.61 -1.38 2.88
N LYS A 67 -12.22 -1.88 4.05
CA LYS A 67 -11.54 -1.09 5.08
C LYS A 67 -10.06 -1.41 5.23
N ALA A 68 -9.62 -2.58 4.82
CA ALA A 68 -8.23 -3.01 4.99
C ALA A 68 -7.76 -3.91 3.84
N SER A 69 -6.44 -4.00 3.70
CA SER A 69 -5.78 -4.97 2.84
C SER A 69 -5.44 -6.21 3.66
N ILE A 70 -5.96 -7.36 3.26
CA ILE A 70 -5.92 -8.62 4.02
C ILE A 70 -5.23 -9.69 3.20
N LEU A 71 -4.24 -10.34 3.79
CA LEU A 71 -3.58 -11.51 3.21
C LEU A 71 -4.01 -12.77 3.97
N HIS A 72 -4.79 -13.64 3.32
CA HIS A 72 -5.26 -14.90 3.89
C HIS A 72 -4.14 -15.94 3.84
N LEU A 73 -3.53 -16.23 4.99
CA LEU A 73 -2.35 -17.08 5.10
C LEU A 73 -2.63 -18.55 4.75
N GLY A 74 -3.82 -19.06 5.08
CA GLY A 74 -4.21 -20.45 4.77
C GLY A 74 -4.54 -20.74 3.30
N ARG A 75 -4.81 -19.70 2.49
CA ARG A 75 -5.22 -19.83 1.08
C ARG A 75 -4.25 -19.12 0.11
N GLY A 76 -3.34 -18.28 0.63
CA GLY A 76 -2.48 -17.44 -0.20
C GLY A 76 -3.23 -16.30 -0.93
N GLU A 77 -4.45 -15.99 -0.50
CA GLU A 77 -5.32 -15.03 -1.19
C GLU A 77 -5.16 -13.62 -0.62
N TYR A 78 -5.00 -12.62 -1.48
CA TYR A 78 -5.01 -11.21 -1.11
C TYR A 78 -6.36 -10.57 -1.41
N SER A 79 -6.94 -9.87 -0.42
CA SER A 79 -8.13 -9.05 -0.56
C SER A 79 -7.81 -7.61 -0.19
N GLY A 80 -7.83 -6.71 -1.15
CA GLY A 80 -7.61 -5.29 -0.94
C GLY A 80 -8.06 -4.47 -2.13
N PRO A 81 -7.95 -3.13 -2.08
CA PRO A 81 -8.27 -2.28 -3.21
C PRO A 81 -7.39 -2.64 -4.40
N SER A 82 -8.01 -2.83 -5.57
CA SER A 82 -7.28 -3.03 -6.82
C SER A 82 -6.69 -1.70 -7.28
N TYR A 83 -5.39 -1.69 -7.52
CA TYR A 83 -4.70 -0.54 -8.07
C TYR A 83 -4.34 -0.81 -9.54
N SER A 84 -4.84 0.04 -10.43
CA SER A 84 -4.62 -0.02 -11.88
C SER A 84 -3.89 1.20 -12.43
N GLY A 85 -3.29 2.01 -11.54
CA GLY A 85 -2.58 3.22 -11.92
C GLY A 85 -1.20 2.96 -12.53
N SER A 86 -0.63 4.00 -13.13
CA SER A 86 0.60 3.87 -13.92
C SER A 86 1.87 3.80 -13.06
N LEU A 87 1.85 4.30 -11.82
CA LEU A 87 3.03 4.36 -10.94
C LEU A 87 3.61 2.98 -10.64
N LEU A 88 2.74 1.97 -10.46
CA LEU A 88 3.18 0.58 -10.22
C LEU A 88 2.95 -0.34 -11.42
N LYS A 89 2.50 0.20 -12.57
CA LYS A 89 2.20 -0.63 -13.77
C LYS A 89 3.41 -1.44 -14.25
N GLN A 90 4.60 -0.87 -14.11
CA GLN A 90 5.86 -1.54 -14.47
C GLN A 90 6.51 -2.31 -13.31
N ALA A 91 6.01 -2.20 -12.08
CA ALA A 91 6.62 -2.84 -10.91
C ALA A 91 6.69 -4.37 -11.08
N ASN A 92 5.58 -4.98 -11.50
CA ASN A 92 5.53 -6.42 -11.77
C ASN A 92 6.50 -6.84 -12.88
N GLN A 93 6.66 -6.01 -13.93
CA GLN A 93 7.60 -6.32 -15.00
C GLN A 93 9.05 -6.24 -14.49
N ARG A 94 9.39 -5.18 -13.74
CA ARG A 94 10.72 -5.01 -13.13
C ARG A 94 11.07 -6.15 -12.18
N ILE A 95 10.12 -6.59 -11.35
CA ILE A 95 10.33 -7.72 -10.44
C ILE A 95 10.47 -9.05 -11.21
N ARG A 96 9.69 -9.26 -12.27
CA ARG A 96 9.75 -10.50 -13.08
C ARG A 96 10.99 -10.62 -13.96
N MET A 97 11.67 -9.52 -14.25
CA MET A 97 12.94 -9.51 -14.98
C MET A 97 14.13 -9.86 -14.08
N LEU A 98 13.91 -10.03 -12.77
CA LEU A 98 14.97 -10.40 -11.85
C LEU A 98 15.30 -11.88 -11.97
N ASP A 99 16.58 -12.20 -12.11
CA ASP A 99 17.09 -13.57 -12.03
C ASP A 99 17.10 -14.08 -10.57
N GLU A 100 17.09 -15.40 -10.41
CA GLU A 100 17.22 -16.04 -9.08
C GLU A 100 18.59 -15.69 -8.46
N GLY A 101 18.60 -14.74 -7.52
CA GLY A 101 19.81 -14.27 -6.83
C GLY A 101 20.07 -12.78 -6.94
N GLU A 102 19.33 -12.06 -7.80
CA GLU A 102 19.43 -10.61 -7.91
C GLU A 102 18.82 -9.86 -6.72
N ALA A 103 19.27 -8.61 -6.52
CA ALA A 103 18.89 -7.79 -5.37
C ALA A 103 17.44 -7.25 -5.49
N LEU A 104 16.45 -8.10 -5.19
CA LEU A 104 15.03 -7.74 -5.11
C LEU A 104 14.79 -6.46 -4.30
N LEU A 105 15.52 -6.30 -3.18
CA LEU A 105 15.44 -5.10 -2.35
C LEU A 105 15.88 -3.82 -3.08
N ALA A 106 16.90 -3.90 -3.95
CA ALA A 106 17.34 -2.75 -4.73
C ALA A 106 16.28 -2.34 -5.77
N VAL A 107 15.64 -3.31 -6.42
CA VAL A 107 14.56 -3.03 -7.37
C VAL A 107 13.32 -2.49 -6.68
N LEU A 108 12.91 -3.06 -5.55
CA LEU A 108 11.82 -2.50 -4.74
C LEU A 108 12.17 -1.08 -4.28
N GLY A 109 13.38 -0.85 -3.78
CA GLY A 109 13.86 0.48 -3.38
C GLY A 109 13.81 1.50 -4.51
N SER A 110 14.21 1.11 -5.72
CA SER A 110 14.12 1.96 -6.92
C SER A 110 12.68 2.30 -7.29
N ILE A 111 11.77 1.30 -7.29
CA ILE A 111 10.34 1.52 -7.56
C ILE A 111 9.74 2.50 -6.55
N LEU A 112 10.06 2.32 -5.27
CA LEU A 112 9.54 3.17 -4.20
C LEU A 112 10.09 4.60 -4.30
N SER A 113 11.38 4.75 -4.66
CA SER A 113 12.00 6.06 -4.89
C SER A 113 11.32 6.80 -6.06
N ASP A 114 10.96 6.09 -7.14
CA ASP A 114 10.22 6.66 -8.26
C ASP A 114 8.83 7.17 -7.82
N VAL A 115 8.12 6.38 -7.00
CA VAL A 115 6.80 6.75 -6.44
C VAL A 115 6.92 7.94 -5.50
N GLU A 116 7.90 7.93 -4.61
CA GLU A 116 8.20 9.01 -3.67
C GLU A 116 8.51 10.31 -4.40
N TYR A 117 9.39 10.27 -5.41
CA TYR A 117 9.69 11.42 -6.25
C TYR A 117 8.43 12.02 -6.88
N VAL A 118 7.54 11.18 -7.42
CA VAL A 118 6.28 11.66 -8.01
C VAL A 118 5.38 12.30 -6.95
N ALA A 119 5.26 11.67 -5.78
CA ALA A 119 4.43 12.16 -4.68
C ALA A 119 4.92 13.52 -4.13
N HIS A 120 6.23 13.66 -3.89
CA HIS A 120 6.79 14.93 -3.43
C HIS A 120 6.71 16.04 -4.48
N THR A 121 6.99 15.71 -5.74
CA THR A 121 6.87 16.67 -6.85
C THR A 121 5.42 17.13 -7.01
N TRP A 122 4.45 16.22 -6.87
CA TRP A 122 3.03 16.56 -6.87
C TRP A 122 2.69 17.61 -5.81
N VAL A 123 3.06 17.36 -4.55
CA VAL A 123 2.79 18.27 -3.44
C VAL A 123 3.45 19.64 -3.66
N ALA A 124 4.67 19.67 -4.17
CA ALA A 124 5.37 20.93 -4.48
C ALA A 124 4.66 21.71 -5.59
N LEU A 125 4.23 21.04 -6.66
CA LEU A 125 3.56 21.67 -7.80
C LEU A 125 2.18 22.20 -7.43
N VAL A 126 1.36 21.43 -6.70
CA VAL A 126 0.01 21.88 -6.32
C VAL A 126 0.05 23.07 -5.36
N GLY A 127 1.07 23.15 -4.50
CA GLY A 127 1.21 24.26 -3.56
C GLY A 127 1.71 25.57 -4.15
N CYS A 128 2.50 25.54 -5.23
CA CYS A 128 3.25 26.72 -5.69
C CYS A 128 3.32 26.94 -7.20
N ALA A 129 2.94 25.97 -8.04
CA ALA A 129 3.13 26.05 -9.49
C ALA A 129 1.86 26.49 -10.23
N ARG A 130 2.02 26.87 -11.51
CA ARG A 130 0.88 27.23 -12.36
C ARG A 130 0.13 25.97 -12.77
N LYS A 131 -1.17 26.11 -13.02
CA LYS A 131 -2.02 24.99 -13.50
C LYS A 131 -1.47 24.29 -14.76
N ALA A 132 -0.77 25.02 -15.62
CA ALA A 132 -0.12 24.46 -16.81
C ALA A 132 1.02 23.49 -16.44
N ASP A 133 1.83 23.83 -15.44
CA ASP A 133 2.96 23.02 -14.98
C ASP A 133 2.46 21.72 -14.32
N VAL A 134 1.37 21.79 -13.55
CA VAL A 134 0.69 20.61 -12.98
C VAL A 134 0.19 19.67 -14.08
N LYS A 135 -0.47 20.21 -15.12
CA LYS A 135 -0.95 19.40 -16.25
C LYS A 135 0.19 18.78 -17.06
N ALA A 136 1.27 19.53 -17.27
CA ALA A 136 2.46 19.02 -17.97
C ALA A 136 3.08 17.84 -17.21
N PHE A 137 3.19 17.95 -15.88
CA PHE A 137 3.69 16.87 -15.03
C PHE A 137 2.79 15.62 -15.07
N GLN A 138 1.47 15.80 -14.98
CA GLN A 138 0.50 14.70 -15.12
C GLN A 138 0.66 13.95 -16.43
N LYS A 139 0.83 14.68 -17.54
CA LYS A 139 1.03 14.10 -18.87
C LYS A 139 2.38 13.39 -18.97
N LEU A 140 3.45 14.01 -18.48
CA LEU A 140 4.81 13.47 -18.51
C LEU A 140 4.89 12.12 -17.76
N LYS A 141 4.30 12.06 -16.57
CA LYS A 141 4.28 10.85 -15.73
C LYS A 141 3.11 9.90 -16.07
N GLN A 142 2.30 10.23 -17.07
CA GLN A 142 1.14 9.44 -17.50
C GLN A 142 0.21 9.08 -16.32
N LEU A 143 -0.06 10.03 -15.43
CA LEU A 143 -0.84 9.80 -14.22
C LEU A 143 -2.29 9.50 -14.56
N SER A 144 -2.77 8.34 -14.14
CA SER A 144 -4.17 7.92 -14.25
C SER A 144 -5.05 8.56 -13.17
N SER A 145 -6.37 8.39 -13.29
CA SER A 145 -7.32 8.77 -12.24
C SER A 145 -7.04 8.09 -10.89
N CYS A 146 -6.60 6.82 -10.91
CA CYS A 146 -6.18 6.09 -9.71
C CYS A 146 -4.96 6.75 -9.06
N ASP A 147 -3.96 7.15 -9.85
CA ASP A 147 -2.75 7.82 -9.36
C ASP A 147 -3.10 9.15 -8.70
N LEU A 148 -3.94 9.95 -9.37
CA LEU A 148 -4.38 11.24 -8.85
C LEU A 148 -5.18 11.09 -7.55
N THR A 149 -5.89 9.98 -7.35
CA THR A 149 -6.61 9.72 -6.10
C THR A 149 -5.64 9.47 -4.95
N LEU A 150 -4.59 8.66 -5.18
CA LEU A 150 -3.52 8.43 -4.21
C LEU A 150 -2.73 9.71 -3.91
N LEU A 151 -2.36 10.46 -4.95
CA LEU A 151 -1.59 11.70 -4.80
C LEU A 151 -2.35 12.78 -4.04
N LYS A 152 -3.68 12.92 -4.27
CA LYS A 152 -4.53 13.82 -3.47
C LYS A 152 -4.66 13.37 -2.01
N HIS A 153 -4.74 12.06 -1.77
CA HIS A 153 -4.75 11.54 -0.42
C HIS A 153 -3.42 11.84 0.31
N TYR A 154 -2.30 11.61 -0.37
CA TYR A 154 -0.97 11.95 0.12
C TYR A 154 -0.81 13.46 0.36
N GLU A 155 -1.27 14.31 -0.56
CA GLU A 155 -1.29 15.76 -0.42
C GLU A 155 -2.04 16.19 0.85
N LYS A 156 -3.22 15.63 1.11
CA LYS A 156 -3.98 15.90 2.33
C LYS A 156 -3.20 15.49 3.59
N LEU A 157 -2.61 14.29 3.60
CA LEU A 157 -1.79 13.81 4.71
C LEU A 157 -0.60 14.76 4.99
N MET A 158 0.07 15.24 3.95
CA MET A 158 1.20 16.17 4.07
C MET A 158 0.78 17.60 4.43
N GLY A 159 -0.41 18.03 3.99
CA GLY A 159 -1.02 19.30 4.38
C GLY A 159 -1.34 19.37 5.87
N ASP A 160 -1.91 18.30 6.42
CA ASP A 160 -2.21 18.18 7.86
C ASP A 160 -0.94 18.31 8.73
N LEU A 161 0.23 17.92 8.22
CA LEU A 161 1.51 18.06 8.92
C LEU A 161 2.03 19.50 8.95
N ARG A 162 1.65 20.35 8.00
CA ARG A 162 2.11 21.74 7.92
C ARG A 162 1.31 22.71 8.81
N ILE A 163 0.11 22.32 9.25
CA ILE A 163 -0.80 23.17 10.06
C ILE A 163 -0.47 23.07 11.57
N LYS A 164 0.29 22.07 12.02
CA LYS A 164 0.69 21.90 13.44
C LYS A 164 2.01 22.59 13.82
N LYS A 165 2.25 23.83 13.37
CA LYS A 165 3.35 24.67 13.87
C LYS A 165 2.83 25.83 14.69
#